data_AF-A0A2N9ISK9-F1
#
_entry.id   AF-A0A2N9ISK9-F1
#
_cell.length_a   1.000
_cell.length_b   1.000
_cell.length_c   1.000
_cell.angle_alpha   90.00
_cell.angle_beta   90.00
_cell.angle_gamma   90.00
#
_symmetry.space_group_name_H-M   'P 1'
#
loop_
_entity.id
_entity.type
_entity.pdbx_description
1 polymer ?
#
loop_
_entity_poly.entity_id
_entity_poly.type
_entity_poly.pdbx_seq_one_letter_code
_entity_poly.pdbx_strand_id
1 'polypeptide(L)'
;MARNNWILPHFTDNYEMEKYTDKREYYAGLRREWEYRYNESNALHNDLIALGAPLLDRVSLTMPRRNMVDYKYVVKKIRKENNLMLLRRCRYYILKLAEEMATATQRELTDDERNNVLNYESYLSDG
;
A
#
# COMPACT_ATOMS: atom_id res chain seq x y z
N MET A 1 -9.32 18.40 -9.92
CA MET A 1 -8.99 16.96 -9.92
C MET A 1 -8.07 16.71 -8.73
N ALA A 2 -8.49 15.92 -7.75
CA ALA A 2 -7.61 15.57 -6.63
C ALA A 2 -6.39 14.82 -7.20
N ARG A 3 -5.17 15.34 -6.97
CA ARG A 3 -3.96 14.55 -7.18
C ARG A 3 -4.08 13.39 -6.21
N ASN A 4 -4.23 12.17 -6.73
CA ASN A 4 -4.13 10.99 -5.91
C ASN A 4 -2.68 10.98 -5.38
N ASN A 5 -2.49 11.42 -4.13
CA ASN A 5 -1.19 11.46 -3.46
C ASN A 5 -0.79 10.03 -3.10
N TRP A 6 -0.40 9.27 -4.10
CA TRP A 6 0.25 7.98 -3.91
C TRP A 6 1.64 8.24 -3.33
N ILE A 7 1.91 7.66 -2.16
CA ILE A 7 3.27 7.64 -1.59
C ILE A 7 4.07 6.42 -2.08
N LEU A 8 3.49 5.66 -3.01
CA LEU A 8 4.09 4.47 -3.56
C LEU A 8 5.23 4.81 -4.52
N PRO A 9 6.23 3.93 -4.63
CA PRO A 9 7.19 3.93 -5.73
C PRO A 9 6.52 4.10 -7.09
N HIS A 10 7.16 4.93 -7.92
CA HIS A 10 6.70 5.18 -9.28
C HIS A 10 6.95 3.95 -10.16
N PHE A 11 5.93 3.52 -10.90
CA PHE A 11 6.09 2.50 -11.93
C PHE A 11 6.55 3.18 -13.21
N THR A 12 7.72 2.77 -13.72
CA THR A 12 8.47 3.52 -14.75
C THR A 12 7.96 3.32 -16.18
N ASP A 13 7.14 2.30 -16.40
CA ASP A 13 6.59 1.99 -17.72
C ASP A 13 5.36 2.90 -18.00
N ASN A 14 5.44 3.66 -19.09
CA ASN A 14 4.46 4.69 -19.46
C ASN A 14 3.38 4.15 -20.41
N TYR A 15 2.93 2.93 -20.18
CA TYR A 15 1.94 2.24 -21.00
C TYR A 15 0.57 2.96 -21.08
N GLU A 16 0.28 3.94 -20.22
CA GLU A 16 -0.98 4.69 -20.27
C GLU A 16 -1.18 5.48 -21.57
N MET A 17 -0.09 5.88 -22.25
CA MET A 17 -0.18 6.50 -23.58
C MET A 17 -0.78 5.54 -24.61
N GLU A 18 -0.59 4.24 -24.40
CA GLU A 18 -0.94 3.20 -25.38
C GLU A 18 -2.42 2.84 -25.34
N LYS A 19 -3.15 3.37 -24.37
CA LYS A 19 -4.58 3.16 -24.17
C LYS A 19 -5.43 3.40 -25.43
N TYR A 20 -5.05 4.37 -26.26
CA TYR A 20 -5.80 4.77 -27.44
C TYR A 20 -5.10 4.39 -28.76
N THR A 21 -3.83 4.03 -28.73
CA THR A 21 -2.99 3.76 -29.91
C THR A 21 -2.75 2.26 -30.09
N ASP A 22 -2.31 1.56 -29.03
CA ASP A 22 -2.08 0.12 -29.02
C ASP A 22 -2.66 -0.51 -27.75
N LYS A 23 -3.90 -1.01 -27.87
CA LYS A 23 -4.56 -1.68 -26.75
C LYS A 23 -3.75 -2.87 -26.24
N ARG A 24 -3.09 -3.64 -27.12
CA ARG A 24 -2.32 -4.83 -26.71
C ARG A 24 -1.17 -4.43 -25.79
N GLU A 25 -0.45 -3.36 -26.14
CA GLU A 25 0.63 -2.85 -25.30
C GLU A 25 0.10 -2.25 -23.99
N TYR A 26 -1.05 -1.55 -24.03
CA TYR A 26 -1.73 -1.09 -22.81
C TYR A 26 -2.06 -2.24 -21.85
N TYR A 27 -2.58 -3.38 -22.35
CA TYR A 27 -2.84 -4.56 -21.53
C TYR A 27 -1.55 -5.18 -20.97
N ALA A 28 -0.50 -5.26 -21.78
CA ALA A 28 0.78 -5.78 -21.34
C ALA A 28 1.36 -4.92 -20.21
N GLY A 29 1.27 -3.59 -20.34
CA GLY A 29 1.66 -2.64 -19.30
C GLY A 29 0.85 -2.77 -18.01
N LEU A 30 -0.48 -2.90 -18.09
CA LEU A 30 -1.33 -3.17 -16.92
C LEU A 30 -0.90 -4.44 -16.17
N ARG A 31 -0.55 -5.49 -16.91
CA ARG A 31 -0.07 -6.75 -16.31
C ARG A 31 1.29 -6.56 -15.64
N ARG A 32 2.22 -5.86 -16.29
CA ARG A 32 3.55 -5.54 -15.72
C ARG A 32 3.41 -4.68 -14.46
N GLU A 33 2.54 -3.67 -14.46
CA GLU A 33 2.29 -2.88 -13.24
C GLU A 33 1.71 -3.75 -12.14
N TRP A 34 0.73 -4.61 -12.45
CA TRP A 34 0.16 -5.51 -11.44
C TRP A 34 1.23 -6.44 -10.83
N GLU A 35 2.09 -7.06 -11.64
CA GLU A 35 3.18 -7.92 -11.17
C GLU A 35 4.18 -7.14 -10.30
N TYR A 36 4.50 -5.91 -10.69
CA TYR A 36 5.33 -5.01 -9.87
C TYR A 36 4.68 -4.71 -8.51
N ARG A 37 3.41 -4.32 -8.51
CA ARG A 37 2.65 -4.01 -7.30
C ARG A 37 2.41 -5.24 -6.43
N TYR A 38 2.31 -6.43 -7.02
CA TYR A 38 2.21 -7.70 -6.31
C TYR A 38 3.45 -7.96 -5.46
N ASN A 39 4.64 -7.78 -6.04
CA ASN A 39 5.89 -7.93 -5.31
C ASN A 39 6.02 -6.88 -4.19
N GLU A 40 5.65 -5.64 -4.47
CA GLU A 40 5.59 -4.55 -3.47
C GLU A 40 4.63 -4.91 -2.33
N SER A 41 3.46 -5.48 -2.64
CA SER A 41 2.47 -5.92 -1.66
C SER A 41 3.03 -7.00 -0.73
N ASN A 42 3.75 -7.98 -1.27
CA ASN A 42 4.38 -9.04 -0.48
C ASN A 42 5.50 -8.51 0.43
N ALA A 43 6.32 -7.59 -0.07
CA ALA A 43 7.35 -6.94 0.74
C ALA A 43 6.73 -6.15 1.91
N LEU A 44 5.73 -5.32 1.61
CA LEU A 44 5.02 -4.55 2.64
C LEU A 44 4.33 -5.46 3.66
N HIS A 45 3.77 -6.59 3.22
CA HIS A 45 3.14 -7.55 4.12
C HIS A 45 4.14 -8.15 5.11
N ASN A 46 5.32 -8.55 4.63
CA ASN A 46 6.37 -9.08 5.48
C ASN A 46 6.93 -8.04 6.45
N ASP A 47 7.08 -6.78 6.00
CA ASP A 47 7.47 -5.67 6.87
C ASP A 47 6.46 -5.45 8.00
N LEU A 48 5.16 -5.48 7.68
CA LEU A 48 4.10 -5.32 8.69
C LEU A 48 4.09 -6.47 9.70
N ILE A 49 4.32 -7.72 9.26
CA ILE A 49 4.50 -8.86 10.17
C ILE A 49 5.68 -8.61 11.12
N ALA A 50 6.83 -8.20 10.59
CA ALA A 50 8.03 -7.96 11.38
C ALA A 50 7.85 -6.82 12.40
N LEU A 51 6.99 -5.84 12.08
CA LEU A 51 6.63 -4.74 12.97
C LEU A 51 5.50 -5.08 13.96
N GLY A 52 4.90 -6.27 13.88
CA GLY A 52 3.74 -6.65 14.69
C GLY A 52 2.49 -5.83 14.37
N ALA A 53 2.39 -5.28 13.16
CA ALA A 53 1.29 -4.44 12.74
C ALA A 53 0.08 -5.27 12.23
N PRO A 54 -1.16 -4.78 12.38
CA PRO A 54 -2.34 -5.40 11.79
C PRO A 54 -2.22 -5.52 10.27
N LEU A 55 -2.50 -6.71 9.77
CA LEU A 55 -2.47 -7.00 8.34
C LEU A 55 -3.77 -6.56 7.68
N LEU A 56 -3.67 -6.03 6.47
CA LEU A 56 -4.83 -5.73 5.62
C LEU A 56 -5.18 -6.94 4.75
N ASP A 57 -6.46 -7.05 4.41
CA ASP A 57 -6.88 -7.97 3.37
C ASP A 57 -6.32 -7.52 2.01
N ARG A 58 -5.84 -8.49 1.23
CA ARG A 58 -5.15 -8.27 -0.05
C ARG A 58 -5.93 -8.95 -1.17
N VAL A 59 -7.15 -8.50 -1.38
CA VAL A 59 -8.09 -9.05 -2.37
C VAL A 59 -7.67 -8.82 -3.81
N SER A 60 -6.72 -7.91 -4.06
CA SER A 60 -6.21 -7.61 -5.40
C SER A 60 -5.06 -8.51 -5.89
N LEU A 61 -4.66 -9.50 -5.09
CA LEU A 61 -3.56 -10.45 -5.40
C LEU A 61 -3.91 -11.48 -6.49
N THR A 62 -5.10 -11.42 -7.06
CA THR A 62 -5.46 -12.25 -8.21
C THR A 62 -5.79 -11.38 -9.41
N MET A 63 -5.00 -11.53 -10.47
CA MET A 63 -5.28 -10.84 -11.73
C MET A 63 -6.45 -11.52 -12.46
N PRO A 64 -7.48 -10.77 -12.90
CA PRO A 64 -8.58 -11.29 -13.69
C PRO A 64 -8.06 -11.79 -15.05
N ARG A 65 -8.82 -12.67 -15.72
CA ARG A 65 -8.39 -13.29 -17.00
C ARG A 65 -9.20 -12.86 -18.22
N ARG A 66 -10.26 -12.07 -18.03
CA ARG A 66 -11.36 -12.01 -19.03
C ARG A 66 -11.61 -10.64 -19.66
N ASN A 67 -11.34 -9.50 -19.00
CA ASN A 67 -11.62 -8.19 -19.60
C ASN A 67 -10.65 -7.08 -19.15
N MET A 68 -10.53 -5.99 -19.94
CA MET A 68 -9.65 -4.84 -19.64
C MET A 68 -10.06 -4.02 -18.42
N VAL A 69 -11.36 -3.92 -18.20
CA VAL A 69 -11.93 -3.06 -17.15
C VAL A 69 -11.54 -3.61 -15.79
N ASP A 70 -11.60 -4.93 -15.65
CA ASP A 70 -11.19 -5.69 -14.48
C ASP A 70 -9.67 -5.58 -14.28
N TYR A 71 -8.87 -5.61 -15.35
CA TYR A 71 -7.40 -5.41 -15.25
C TYR A 71 -7.08 -4.06 -14.64
N LYS A 72 -7.67 -2.99 -15.21
CA LYS A 72 -7.49 -1.63 -14.70
C LYS A 72 -8.00 -1.49 -13.28
N TYR A 73 -9.14 -2.10 -12.97
CA TYR A 73 -9.72 -2.08 -11.64
C TYR A 73 -8.78 -2.74 -10.63
N VAL A 74 -8.24 -3.92 -10.94
CA VAL A 74 -7.32 -4.64 -10.05
C VAL A 74 -5.99 -3.91 -9.87
N VAL A 75 -5.42 -3.32 -10.92
CA VAL A 75 -4.22 -2.46 -10.80
C VAL A 75 -4.49 -1.25 -9.89
N LYS A 76 -5.64 -0.60 -10.05
CA LYS A 76 -6.04 0.52 -9.16
C LYS A 76 -6.23 0.05 -7.71
N LYS A 77 -6.80 -1.15 -7.53
CA LYS A 77 -7.09 -1.72 -6.21
C LYS A 77 -5.81 -2.09 -5.47
N ILE A 78 -4.87 -2.78 -6.12
CA ILE A 78 -3.58 -3.14 -5.50
C ILE A 78 -2.76 -1.90 -5.14
N ARG A 79 -2.83 -0.83 -5.93
CA ARG A 79 -2.24 0.47 -5.56
C ARG A 79 -2.87 1.05 -4.31
N LYS A 80 -4.20 0.98 -4.16
CA LYS A 80 -4.87 1.43 -2.94
C LYS A 80 -4.39 0.62 -1.74
N GLU A 81 -4.47 -0.70 -1.82
CA GLU A 81 -4.05 -1.62 -0.77
C GLU A 81 -2.59 -1.38 -0.35
N ASN A 82 -1.66 -1.35 -1.30
CA ASN A 82 -0.24 -1.08 -1.02
C ASN A 82 -0.02 0.28 -0.38
N ASN A 83 -0.74 1.32 -0.82
CA ASN A 83 -0.58 2.66 -0.25
C ASN A 83 -1.03 2.69 1.21
N LEU A 84 -2.12 1.99 1.55
CA LEU A 84 -2.60 1.86 2.93
C LEU A 84 -1.60 1.05 3.77
N MET A 85 -1.07 -0.05 3.24
CA MET A 85 -0.04 -0.85 3.92
C MET A 85 1.23 -0.04 4.17
N LEU A 86 1.66 0.76 3.19
CA LEU A 86 2.83 1.62 3.34
C LEU A 86 2.62 2.70 4.41
N LEU A 87 1.44 3.34 4.44
CA LEU A 87 1.08 4.28 5.51
C LEU A 87 1.11 3.62 6.89
N ARG A 88 0.53 2.41 7.00
CA ARG A 88 0.57 1.64 8.25
C ARG A 88 2.00 1.32 8.66
N ARG A 89 2.84 0.87 7.72
CA ARG A 89 4.26 0.59 7.96
C ARG A 89 4.97 1.82 8.52
N CYS A 90 4.78 2.99 7.92
CA CYS A 90 5.38 4.23 8.40
C CYS A 90 4.95 4.56 9.84
N ARG A 91 3.65 4.41 10.17
CA ARG A 91 3.15 4.67 11.53
C ARG A 91 3.73 3.70 12.56
N TYR A 92 3.81 2.42 12.22
CA TYR A 92 4.39 1.42 13.13
C TYR A 92 5.89 1.62 13.34
N TYR A 93 6.62 2.09 12.32
CA TYR A 93 7.99 2.53 12.52
C TYR A 93 8.08 3.73 13.48
N ILE A 94 7.22 4.74 13.32
CA ILE A 94 7.17 5.90 14.23
C ILE A 94 6.83 5.46 15.65
N LEU A 95 5.88 4.54 15.82
CA LEU A 95 5.51 3.99 17.12
C LEU A 95 6.70 3.30 17.78
N LYS A 96 7.40 2.44 17.04
CA LYS A 96 8.59 1.75 17.55
C LYS A 96 9.68 2.74 17.98
N LEU A 97 9.93 3.79 17.18
CA LEU A 97 10.87 4.85 17.54
C LEU A 97 10.44 5.61 18.80
N ALA A 98 9.15 5.92 18.94
CA ALA A 98 8.63 6.57 20.14
C ALA A 98 8.77 5.68 21.39
N GLU A 99 8.56 4.37 21.25
CA GLU A 99 8.75 3.40 22.32
C GLU A 99 10.23 3.29 22.72
N GLU A 100 11.13 3.25 21.75
CA GLU A 100 12.59 3.26 21.99
C GLU A 100 13.02 4.54 22.73
N MET A 101 12.50 5.71 22.34
CA MET A 101 12.77 6.98 23.01
C MET A 101 12.18 7.05 24.43
N ALA A 102 10.96 6.56 24.63
CA ALA A 102 10.34 6.47 25.95
C ALA A 102 11.18 5.58 26.88
N THR A 103 11.55 4.39 26.41
CA THR A 103 12.39 3.44 27.14
C THR A 103 13.74 4.05 27.50
N ALA A 104 14.37 4.79 26.57
CA ALA A 104 15.63 5.50 26.84
C ALA A 104 15.51 6.58 27.92
N THR A 105 14.31 7.13 28.13
CA THR A 105 14.01 8.10 29.19
C THR A 105 13.40 7.46 30.45
N GLN A 106 13.48 6.13 30.56
CA GLN A 106 12.95 5.34 31.68
C GLN A 106 11.45 5.53 31.93
N ARG A 107 10.69 5.78 30.86
CA ARG A 107 9.22 5.83 30.91
C ARG A 107 8.62 4.91 29.86
N GLU A 108 7.34 4.63 30.01
CA GLU A 108 6.54 4.00 28.96
C GLU A 108 5.74 5.07 28.21
N LEU A 109 5.32 4.77 26.99
CA LEU A 109 4.33 5.58 26.29
C LEU A 109 2.97 5.39 26.96
N THR A 110 2.24 6.49 27.16
CA THR A 110 0.85 6.39 27.58
C THR A 110 -0.01 5.86 26.43
N ASP A 111 -1.19 5.34 26.76
CA ASP A 111 -2.15 4.89 25.74
C ASP A 111 -2.55 6.03 24.79
N ASP A 112 -2.66 7.26 25.27
CA ASP A 112 -2.95 8.43 24.44
C ASP A 112 -1.80 8.75 23.47
N GLU A 113 -0.54 8.63 23.90
CA GLU A 113 0.61 8.83 23.01
C GLU A 113 0.67 7.74 21.93
N ARG A 114 0.47 6.47 22.30
CA ARG A 114 0.37 5.35 21.35
C ARG A 114 -0.78 5.55 20.37
N ASN A 115 -1.96 5.89 20.89
CA ASN A 115 -3.15 6.15 20.08
C ASN A 115 -2.97 7.38 19.21
N ASN A 116 -2.22 8.40 19.59
CA ASN A 116 -1.95 9.55 18.72
C ASN A 116 -1.07 9.19 17.52
N VAL A 117 -0.13 8.26 17.68
CA VAL A 117 0.68 7.75 16.56
C VAL A 117 -0.17 6.87 15.62
N LEU A 118 -1.12 6.12 16.17
CA LEU A 118 -1.97 5.19 15.42
C LEU A 118 -3.31 5.78 14.95
N ASN A 119 -3.73 6.93 15.51
CA ASN A 119 -5.00 7.59 15.24
C ASN A 119 -5.11 7.75 13.72
N TYR A 120 -6.28 7.40 13.17
CA TYR A 120 -6.56 7.16 11.74
C TYR A 120 -6.32 5.74 11.19
N GLU A 121 -6.21 4.69 12.01
CA GLU A 121 -6.31 3.32 11.47
C GLU A 121 -7.69 3.01 10.86
N SER A 122 -8.76 3.65 11.35
CA SER A 122 -10.11 3.53 10.81
C SER A 122 -10.26 4.01 9.36
N TYR A 123 -9.34 4.87 8.88
CA TYR A 123 -9.27 5.27 7.46
C TYR A 123 -8.46 4.27 6.61
N LEU A 124 -7.77 3.33 7.23
CA LEU A 124 -6.96 2.30 6.58
C LEU A 124 -7.66 0.93 6.54
N SER A 125 -8.64 0.70 7.41
CA SER A 125 -9.65 -0.33 7.22
C SER A 125 -10.74 0.23 6.30
N ASP A 126 -10.80 -0.23 5.04
CA ASP A 126 -12.08 -0.19 4.34
C ASP A 126 -13.02 -1.10 5.16
N GLY A 127 -13.96 -0.50 5.90
CA GLY A 127 -15.03 -1.22 6.59
C GLY A 127 -15.94 -1.97 5.63
#